data_AF-A0A9X0XIV2-F1
#
_entry.id   AF-A0A9X0XIV2-F1
#
_cell.length_a   1.000
_cell.length_b   1.000
_cell.length_c   1.000
_cell.angle_alpha   90.00
_cell.angle_beta   90.00
_cell.angle_gamma   90.00
#
_symmetry.space_group_name_H-M   'P 1'
#
loop_
_entity.id
_entity.type
_entity.pdbx_description
1 polymer ?
#
loop_
_entity_poly.entity_id
_entity_poly.type
_entity_poly.pdbx_seq_one_letter_code
_entity_poly.pdbx_strand_id
1 'polypeptide(L)'
;MSRFSRLGSALYEGEVSVDFVGRRRTWYAVSAVLIVIAMFGLFAKGLNFGIEFEGGTEYAVTLPADQVTQDTADRLREEIAALGIEDAEQPVVTTSGAEAILVQTESLELDEVDRVSAVIQEVTGATADDLSLSNIGASWGRDIIERAVLGLVVFLVLVVLFIWAYFREWKASVASLVALGHDVVITVGIYALSGFEVSPATVTGLLTILGFSLYDTVVVFDKVRENTADLRARRTTYARAANLAVNQTLVRSINTTVVALLPVAAILWVGVVQLGSGSLKDLALALFVGMAAGAYSSIFIATPLLVQLKSGEKEIRLAEKRAGSRRPRAGKAAQAPAKTGGTSGATSRPEPAPARPVRASASAKRTQPSRQTRAKRGKR
;
A
#
# COMPACT_ATOMS: atom_id res chain seq x y z
N MET A 1 17.84 -6.40 -23.85
CA MET A 1 16.70 -5.92 -23.03
C MET A 1 16.29 -7.01 -22.05
N SER A 2 16.32 -6.69 -20.75
CA SER A 2 16.04 -7.66 -19.67
C SER A 2 14.59 -8.16 -19.74
N ARG A 3 14.31 -9.35 -19.19
CA ARG A 3 12.94 -9.90 -19.12
C ARG A 3 11.98 -8.96 -18.38
N PHE A 4 12.48 -8.21 -17.40
CA PHE A 4 11.74 -7.19 -16.67
C PHE A 4 11.33 -6.00 -17.53
N SER A 5 12.20 -5.50 -18.42
CA SER A 5 11.84 -4.36 -19.29
C SER A 5 10.76 -4.72 -20.31
N ARG A 6 10.78 -5.96 -20.83
CA ARG A 6 9.75 -6.49 -21.73
C ARG A 6 8.41 -6.73 -21.04
N LEU A 7 8.44 -7.20 -19.79
CA LEU A 7 7.21 -7.37 -19.02
C LEU A 7 6.59 -6.02 -18.66
N GLY A 8 7.42 -5.05 -18.26
CA GLY A 8 7.00 -3.67 -17.98
C GLY A 8 6.43 -2.97 -19.21
N SER A 9 7.09 -3.07 -20.37
CA SER A 9 6.58 -2.50 -21.62
C SER A 9 5.30 -3.21 -22.09
N ALA A 10 5.22 -4.53 -21.99
CA ALA A 10 4.01 -5.28 -22.36
C ALA A 10 2.83 -5.07 -21.40
N LEU A 11 3.09 -4.76 -20.12
CA LEU A 11 2.07 -4.28 -19.18
C LEU A 11 1.64 -2.84 -19.49
N TYR A 12 2.58 -1.98 -19.89
CA TYR A 12 2.31 -0.59 -20.27
C TYR A 12 1.51 -0.49 -21.59
N GLU A 13 1.80 -1.36 -22.55
CA GLU A 13 1.12 -1.46 -23.84
C GLU A 13 -0.15 -2.32 -23.77
N GLY A 14 -0.42 -2.98 -22.62
CA GLY A 14 -1.62 -3.79 -22.39
C GLY A 14 -1.63 -5.15 -23.10
N GLU A 15 -0.48 -5.62 -23.58
CA GLU A 15 -0.33 -6.91 -24.28
C GLU A 15 -0.38 -8.11 -23.31
N VAL A 16 -0.07 -7.89 -22.03
CA VAL A 16 -0.19 -8.91 -20.97
C VAL A 16 -1.34 -8.52 -20.03
N SER A 17 -2.34 -9.39 -19.91
CA SER A 17 -3.46 -9.21 -18.97
C SER A 17 -3.37 -10.25 -17.85
N VAL A 18 -3.30 -9.77 -16.61
CA VAL A 18 -3.36 -10.59 -15.41
C VAL A 18 -4.82 -10.73 -15.00
N ASP A 19 -5.24 -11.95 -14.66
CA ASP A 19 -6.61 -12.22 -14.20
C ASP A 19 -6.73 -12.07 -12.68
N PHE A 20 -6.90 -10.84 -12.22
CA PHE A 20 -7.12 -10.47 -10.81
C PHE A 20 -8.50 -10.92 -10.33
N VAL A 21 -9.54 -10.62 -11.13
CA VAL A 21 -10.94 -10.86 -10.74
C VAL A 21 -11.27 -12.37 -10.76
N GLY A 22 -10.77 -13.12 -11.74
CA GLY A 22 -10.99 -14.56 -11.83
C GLY A 22 -10.25 -15.34 -10.74
N ARG A 23 -9.07 -14.85 -10.30
CA ARG A 23 -8.26 -15.45 -9.22
C ARG A 23 -8.60 -14.94 -7.81
N ARG A 24 -9.76 -14.28 -7.64
CA ARG A 24 -10.19 -13.69 -6.35
C ARG A 24 -10.06 -14.61 -5.14
N ARG A 25 -10.29 -15.93 -5.30
CA ARG A 25 -10.17 -16.90 -4.19
C ARG A 25 -8.75 -16.98 -3.65
N THR A 26 -7.76 -16.92 -4.53
CA THR A 26 -6.34 -16.91 -4.13
C THR A 26 -6.01 -15.64 -3.38
N TRP A 27 -6.45 -14.48 -3.88
CA TRP A 27 -6.20 -13.20 -3.23
C TRP A 27 -6.90 -13.07 -1.88
N TYR A 28 -8.15 -13.52 -1.77
CA TYR A 28 -8.85 -13.57 -0.49
C TYR A 28 -8.19 -14.54 0.50
N ALA A 29 -7.65 -15.67 0.05
CA ALA A 29 -6.91 -16.57 0.91
C ALA A 29 -5.60 -15.91 1.42
N VAL A 30 -4.87 -15.22 0.56
CA VAL A 30 -3.66 -14.47 0.96
C VAL A 30 -4.01 -13.37 1.97
N SER A 31 -5.03 -12.55 1.70
CA SER A 31 -5.50 -11.54 2.66
C SER A 31 -5.96 -12.15 3.97
N ALA A 32 -6.67 -13.27 3.94
CA ALA A 32 -7.12 -13.94 5.17
C ALA A 32 -5.92 -14.39 6.01
N VAL A 33 -4.87 -14.92 5.40
CA VAL A 33 -3.62 -15.29 6.10
C VAL A 33 -2.95 -14.04 6.69
N LEU A 34 -2.85 -12.95 5.93
CA LEU A 34 -2.27 -11.70 6.43
C LEU A 34 -3.05 -11.13 7.60
N ILE A 35 -4.39 -11.15 7.53
CA ILE A 35 -5.27 -10.75 8.63
C ILE A 35 -5.04 -11.67 9.84
N VAL A 36 -4.97 -12.99 9.67
CA VAL A 36 -4.72 -13.90 10.80
C VAL A 36 -3.38 -13.61 11.46
N ILE A 37 -2.33 -13.34 10.69
CA ILE A 37 -1.01 -12.95 11.22
C ILE A 37 -1.10 -11.62 11.97
N ALA A 38 -1.79 -10.63 11.41
CA ALA A 38 -2.01 -9.33 12.03
C ALA A 38 -2.79 -9.44 13.35
N MET A 39 -3.88 -10.20 13.37
CA MET A 39 -4.68 -10.44 14.56
C MET A 39 -3.93 -11.27 15.61
N PHE A 40 -3.10 -12.22 15.18
CA PHE A 40 -2.22 -12.95 16.09
C PHE A 40 -1.25 -11.99 16.80
N GLY A 41 -0.62 -11.07 16.08
CA GLY A 41 0.20 -10.04 16.70
C GLY A 41 -0.58 -9.24 17.75
N LEU A 42 -1.75 -8.74 17.36
CA LEU A 42 -2.60 -7.91 18.22
C LEU A 42 -3.02 -8.62 19.50
N PHE A 43 -3.42 -9.89 19.45
CA PHE A 43 -3.89 -10.62 20.62
C PHE A 43 -2.79 -11.31 21.43
N ALA A 44 -1.67 -11.69 20.81
CA ALA A 44 -0.60 -12.41 21.49
C ALA A 44 0.44 -11.46 22.10
N LYS A 45 0.73 -10.32 21.46
CA LYS A 45 1.70 -9.33 21.94
C LYS A 45 1.07 -8.05 22.48
N GLY A 46 -0.08 -7.64 21.93
CA GLY A 46 -0.65 -6.33 22.22
C GLY A 46 0.01 -5.21 21.41
N LEU A 47 -0.43 -3.98 21.66
CA LEU A 47 0.19 -2.77 21.12
C LEU A 47 1.06 -2.15 22.20
N ASN A 48 2.24 -1.67 21.81
CA ASN A 48 3.08 -0.84 22.67
C ASN A 48 2.61 0.60 22.49
N PHE A 49 1.99 1.21 23.50
CA PHE A 49 1.51 2.58 23.42
C PHE A 49 2.53 3.54 24.02
N GLY A 50 2.69 4.70 23.39
CA GLY A 50 3.58 5.72 23.90
C GLY A 50 3.09 6.39 25.17
N ILE A 51 4.00 7.13 25.82
CA ILE A 51 3.70 7.91 27.02
C ILE A 51 2.60 8.95 26.76
N GLU A 52 2.40 9.32 25.50
CA GLU A 52 1.29 10.17 25.08
C GLU A 52 -0.09 9.57 25.33
N PHE A 53 -0.19 8.24 25.44
CA PHE A 53 -1.44 7.52 25.61
C PHE A 53 -1.58 6.91 27.00
N GLU A 54 -0.51 6.34 27.54
CA GLU A 54 -0.52 5.69 28.85
C GLU A 54 -0.20 6.66 29.99
N GLY A 55 0.46 7.79 29.68
CA GLY A 55 1.02 8.70 30.64
C GLY A 55 2.44 8.30 31.03
N GLY A 56 3.28 9.27 31.37
CA GLY A 56 4.67 9.02 31.66
C GLY A 56 5.47 10.26 31.99
N THR A 57 6.78 10.08 32.14
CA THR A 57 7.72 11.15 32.44
C THR A 57 8.65 11.37 31.26
N GLU A 58 8.74 12.62 30.80
CA GLU A 58 9.70 13.06 29.81
C GLU A 58 10.79 13.90 30.48
N TYR A 59 12.03 13.54 30.20
CA TYR A 59 13.23 14.26 30.58
C TYR A 59 13.86 14.84 29.31
N ALA A 60 13.90 16.16 29.21
CA ALA A 60 14.65 16.85 28.16
C ALA A 60 15.97 17.35 28.75
N VAL A 61 17.08 16.75 28.32
CA VAL A 61 18.42 17.17 28.72
C VAL A 61 19.05 18.01 27.62
N THR A 62 19.38 19.26 27.94
CA THR A 62 20.06 20.19 27.02
C THR A 62 21.55 19.92 27.04
N LEU A 63 22.15 19.71 25.87
CA LEU A 63 23.56 19.34 25.73
C LEU A 63 24.24 20.11 24.61
N PRO A 64 25.57 20.30 24.69
CA PRO A 64 26.37 20.75 23.56
C PRO A 64 26.18 19.86 22.32
N ALA A 65 26.24 20.46 21.13
CA ALA A 65 25.93 19.78 19.87
C ALA A 65 26.83 18.56 19.55
N ASP A 66 28.05 18.53 20.08
CA ASP A 66 28.98 17.40 19.96
C ASP A 66 28.60 16.22 20.88
N GLN A 67 27.73 16.43 21.86
CA GLN A 67 27.26 15.42 22.81
C GLN A 67 25.86 14.89 22.50
N VAL A 68 25.07 15.62 21.70
CA VAL A 68 23.77 15.18 21.17
C VAL A 68 24.01 14.14 20.06
N THR A 69 24.40 12.94 20.48
CA THR A 69 24.71 11.82 19.59
C THR A 69 23.88 10.60 19.92
N GLN A 70 23.76 9.72 18.94
CA GLN A 70 23.06 8.45 19.09
C GLN A 70 23.78 7.51 20.07
N ASP A 71 25.11 7.58 20.15
CA ASP A 71 25.88 6.86 21.17
C ASP A 71 25.49 7.30 22.59
N THR A 72 25.37 8.61 22.83
CA THR A 72 24.90 9.13 24.13
C THR A 72 23.48 8.65 24.44
N ALA A 73 22.58 8.69 23.44
CA ALA A 73 21.21 8.21 23.60
C ALA A 73 21.15 6.70 23.88
N ASP A 74 21.99 5.90 23.22
CA ASP A 74 22.07 4.45 23.44
C ASP A 74 22.62 4.13 24.83
N ARG A 75 23.67 4.82 25.29
CA ARG A 75 24.19 4.70 26.65
C ARG A 75 23.14 5.08 27.71
N LEU A 76 22.42 6.18 27.51
CA LEU A 76 21.32 6.57 28.40
C LEU A 76 20.25 5.47 28.48
N ARG A 77 19.88 4.89 27.33
CA ARG A 77 18.89 3.81 27.29
C ARG A 77 19.34 2.59 28.09
N GLU A 78 20.59 2.17 27.91
CA GLU A 78 21.16 1.00 28.60
C GLU A 78 21.30 1.22 30.11
N GLU A 79 21.84 2.36 30.53
CA GLU A 79 22.07 2.66 31.96
C GLU A 79 20.76 2.88 32.72
N ILE A 80 19.75 3.51 32.10
CA ILE A 80 18.43 3.67 32.72
C ILE A 80 17.73 2.31 32.84
N ALA A 81 17.76 1.48 31.80
CA ALA A 81 17.20 0.12 31.87
C ALA A 81 17.89 -0.74 32.95
N ALA A 82 19.18 -0.51 33.21
CA ALA A 82 19.94 -1.21 34.25
C ALA A 82 19.55 -0.83 35.69
N LEU A 83 18.73 0.21 35.90
CA LEU A 83 18.27 0.62 37.24
C LEU A 83 17.32 -0.40 37.90
N GLY A 84 16.76 -1.33 37.12
CA GLY A 84 15.79 -2.32 37.61
C GLY A 84 14.47 -1.71 38.07
N ILE A 85 14.11 -0.55 37.52
CA ILE A 85 12.80 0.09 37.67
C ILE A 85 11.92 -0.43 36.54
N GLU A 86 10.80 -1.07 36.87
CA GLU A 86 9.89 -1.71 35.88
C GLU A 86 9.43 -0.69 34.83
N ASP A 87 8.95 0.47 35.28
CA ASP A 87 8.42 1.56 34.47
C ASP A 87 9.49 2.37 33.69
N ALA A 88 10.78 2.03 33.89
CA ALA A 88 11.91 2.59 33.14
C ALA A 88 12.77 1.50 32.46
N GLU A 89 12.29 0.26 32.37
CA GLU A 89 13.04 -0.86 31.77
C GLU A 89 13.23 -0.70 30.25
N GLN A 90 12.28 -0.01 29.59
CA GLN A 90 12.31 0.22 28.14
C GLN A 90 12.20 1.71 27.80
N PRO A 91 13.18 2.55 28.17
CA PRO A 91 13.09 3.98 27.95
C PRO A 91 13.24 4.33 26.48
N VAL A 92 12.44 5.29 26.02
CA VAL A 92 12.50 5.82 24.66
C VAL A 92 13.43 7.03 24.67
N VAL A 93 14.63 6.84 24.13
CA VAL A 93 15.67 7.88 24.10
C VAL A 93 15.90 8.37 22.69
N THR A 94 15.79 9.67 22.45
CA THR A 94 15.80 10.26 21.12
C THR A 94 16.60 11.56 21.09
N THR A 95 17.32 11.83 20.00
CA THR A 95 17.99 13.13 19.81
C THR A 95 17.00 14.15 19.26
N SER A 96 16.89 15.31 19.91
CA SER A 96 16.06 16.43 19.46
C SER A 96 16.94 17.56 18.92
N GLY A 97 17.02 17.65 17.59
CA GLY A 97 17.86 18.63 16.92
C GLY A 97 19.34 18.44 17.24
N ALA A 98 20.04 19.54 17.53
CA ALA A 98 21.46 19.55 17.87
C ALA A 98 21.71 20.05 19.31
N GLU A 99 20.67 20.14 20.14
CA GLU A 99 20.74 20.82 21.44
C GLU A 99 20.16 20.00 22.59
N ALA A 100 19.39 18.93 22.33
CA ALA A 100 18.79 18.16 23.39
C ALA A 100 18.69 16.66 23.09
N ILE A 101 18.67 15.86 24.16
CA ILE A 101 18.23 14.46 24.14
C ILE A 101 16.94 14.38 24.96
N LEU A 102 15.94 13.69 24.43
CA LEU A 102 14.69 13.39 25.12
C LEU A 102 14.74 11.94 25.61
N VAL A 103 14.48 11.74 26.89
CA VAL A 103 14.30 10.43 27.51
C VAL A 103 12.86 10.35 27.97
N GLN A 104 12.16 9.30 27.58
CA GLN A 104 10.75 9.08 27.94
C GLN A 104 10.64 7.72 28.65
N THR A 105 9.95 7.71 29.79
CA THR A 105 9.65 6.54 30.60
C THR A 105 8.16 6.48 30.89
N GLU A 106 7.67 5.34 31.38
CA GLU A 106 6.35 5.27 31.98
C GLU A 106 6.30 6.13 33.25
N SER A 107 5.14 6.16 33.93
CA SER A 107 4.92 7.06 35.06
C SER A 107 5.72 6.60 36.28
N LEU A 108 6.69 7.41 36.72
CA LEU A 108 7.60 7.05 37.82
C LEU A 108 7.19 7.65 39.17
N GLU A 109 7.54 6.97 40.26
CA GLU A 109 7.48 7.55 41.61
C GLU A 109 8.59 8.61 41.82
N LEU A 110 8.43 9.47 42.83
CA LEU A 110 9.34 10.60 43.03
C LEU A 110 10.81 10.18 43.23
N ASP A 111 11.05 9.09 43.97
CA ASP A 111 12.40 8.55 44.19
C ASP A 111 12.98 7.91 42.92
N GLU A 112 12.15 7.29 42.09
CA GLU A 112 12.54 6.75 40.80
C GLU A 112 12.89 7.87 39.81
N VAL A 113 12.12 8.97 39.81
CA VAL A 113 12.42 10.17 39.03
C VAL A 113 13.79 10.73 39.37
N ASP A 114 14.12 10.79 40.66
CA ASP A 114 15.42 11.27 41.14
C ASP A 114 16.56 10.33 40.71
N ARG A 115 16.34 9.01 40.76
CA ARG A 115 17.33 8.01 40.30
C ARG A 115 17.60 8.10 38.81
N VAL A 116 16.56 8.24 37.99
CA VAL A 116 16.71 8.41 36.53
C VAL A 116 17.41 9.73 36.23
N SER A 117 17.04 10.81 36.92
CA SER A 117 17.70 12.12 36.77
C SER A 117 19.21 12.05 37.09
N ALA A 118 19.58 11.31 38.14
CA ALA A 118 20.97 11.12 38.52
C ALA A 118 21.77 10.38 37.44
N VAL A 119 21.20 9.31 36.85
CA VAL A 119 21.83 8.59 35.73
C VAL A 119 21.99 9.50 34.51
N ILE A 120 20.96 10.29 34.18
CA ILE A 120 21.05 11.23 33.05
C ILE A 120 22.21 12.21 33.27
N GLN A 121 22.34 12.78 34.46
CA GLN A 121 23.42 13.70 34.82
C GLN A 121 24.79 13.02 34.79
N GLU A 122 24.90 11.78 35.28
CA GLU A 122 26.16 11.02 35.29
C GLU A 122 26.64 10.68 33.87
N VAL A 123 25.74 10.21 33.00
CA VAL A 123 26.07 9.78 31.64
C VAL A 123 26.42 10.96 30.72
N THR A 124 25.76 12.11 30.94
CA THR A 124 25.88 13.29 30.07
C THR A 124 26.79 14.38 30.63
N GLY A 125 27.04 14.40 31.94
CA GLY A 125 27.72 15.51 32.63
C GLY A 125 26.85 16.78 32.75
N ALA A 126 25.57 16.71 32.40
CA ALA A 126 24.62 17.81 32.52
C ALA A 126 24.32 18.14 33.99
N THR A 127 23.94 19.39 34.24
CA THR A 127 23.51 19.86 35.56
C THR A 127 21.99 19.79 35.72
N ALA A 128 21.49 20.02 36.94
CA ALA A 128 20.06 20.11 37.18
C ALA A 128 19.38 21.24 36.38
N ASP A 129 20.10 22.31 36.05
CA ASP A 129 19.58 23.43 35.25
C ASP A 129 19.42 23.06 33.77
N ASP A 130 20.13 22.04 33.30
CA ASP A 130 20.06 21.54 31.92
C ASP A 130 18.95 20.50 31.72
N LEU A 131 18.36 20.02 32.82
CA LEU A 131 17.35 18.96 32.84
C LEU A 131 15.95 19.54 33.04
N SER A 132 15.09 19.40 32.02
CA SER A 132 13.67 19.73 32.12
C SER A 132 12.85 18.46 32.29
N LEU A 133 11.98 18.45 33.30
CA LEU A 133 11.05 17.35 33.56
C LEU A 133 9.62 17.76 33.20
N SER A 134 8.93 16.88 32.47
CA SER A 134 7.52 17.03 32.13
C SER A 134 6.80 15.72 32.39
N ASN A 135 5.69 15.78 33.16
CA ASN A 135 4.83 14.63 33.37
C ASN A 135 3.61 14.72 32.47
N ILE A 136 3.43 13.71 31.62
CA ILE A 136 2.27 13.57 30.76
C ILE A 136 1.24 12.73 31.52
N GLY A 137 0.12 13.34 31.90
CA GLY A 137 -0.93 12.64 32.61
C GLY A 137 -1.78 11.74 31.70
N ALA A 138 -2.16 10.56 32.20
CA ALA A 138 -3.02 9.59 31.49
C ALA A 138 -4.37 10.18 31.00
N SER A 139 -4.88 11.24 31.62
CA SER A 139 -6.09 11.93 31.15
C SER A 139 -5.90 12.59 29.79
N TRP A 140 -4.70 13.14 29.53
CA TRP A 140 -4.37 13.71 28.23
C TRP A 140 -4.36 12.62 27.16
N GLY A 141 -3.75 11.47 27.44
CA GLY A 141 -3.73 10.34 26.51
C GLY A 141 -5.10 9.78 26.17
N ARG A 142 -6.00 9.68 27.17
CA ARG A 142 -7.40 9.32 26.94
C ARG A 142 -8.09 10.28 25.99
N ASP A 143 -7.95 11.59 26.22
CA ASP A 143 -8.53 12.61 25.34
C ASP A 143 -8.01 12.51 23.90
N ILE A 144 -6.71 12.22 23.72
CA ILE A 144 -6.12 12.05 22.38
C ILE A 144 -6.64 10.78 21.70
N ILE A 145 -6.73 9.65 22.40
CA ILE A 145 -7.30 8.40 21.84
C ILE A 145 -8.75 8.62 21.42
N GLU A 146 -9.56 9.23 22.29
CA GLU A 146 -10.97 9.49 21.98
C GLU A 146 -11.12 10.36 20.72
N ARG A 147 -10.31 11.42 20.59
CA ARG A 147 -10.27 12.28 19.41
C ARG A 147 -9.77 11.54 18.17
N ALA A 148 -8.78 10.67 18.30
CA ALA A 148 -8.25 9.85 17.22
C ALA A 148 -9.31 8.87 16.68
N VAL A 149 -10.00 8.17 17.57
CA VAL A 149 -11.09 7.24 17.22
C VAL A 149 -12.25 7.99 16.58
N LEU A 150 -12.67 9.13 17.17
CA LEU A 150 -13.70 9.97 16.59
C LEU A 150 -13.31 10.45 15.19
N GLY A 151 -12.07 10.91 15.02
CA GLY A 151 -11.52 11.34 13.73
C GLY A 151 -11.55 10.22 12.68
N LEU A 152 -11.17 8.99 13.07
CA LEU A 152 -11.24 7.82 12.19
C LEU A 152 -12.68 7.50 11.78
N VAL A 153 -13.64 7.51 12.72
CA VAL A 153 -15.05 7.25 12.41
C VAL A 153 -15.61 8.32 11.47
N VAL A 154 -15.36 9.60 11.77
CA VAL A 154 -15.77 10.72 10.92
C VAL A 154 -15.17 10.58 9.52
N PHE A 155 -13.89 10.26 9.42
CA PHE A 155 -13.21 10.01 8.15
C PHE A 155 -13.89 8.88 7.36
N LEU A 156 -14.14 7.72 7.97
CA LEU A 156 -14.77 6.58 7.31
C LEU A 156 -16.19 6.92 6.81
N VAL A 157 -16.97 7.65 7.60
CA VAL A 157 -18.30 8.13 7.18
C VAL A 157 -18.20 9.08 5.98
N LEU A 158 -17.30 10.07 6.04
CA LEU A 158 -17.09 11.01 4.93
C LEU A 158 -16.63 10.30 3.66
N VAL A 159 -15.77 9.28 3.77
CA VAL A 159 -15.34 8.45 2.64
C VAL A 159 -16.50 7.68 2.03
N VAL A 160 -17.34 7.05 2.84
CA VAL A 160 -18.52 6.32 2.36
C VAL A 160 -19.47 7.26 1.61
N LEU A 161 -19.73 8.45 2.17
CA LEU A 161 -20.56 9.48 1.57
C LEU A 161 -19.95 10.01 0.26
N PHE A 162 -18.65 10.27 0.25
CA PHE A 162 -17.92 10.73 -0.94
C PHE A 162 -18.00 9.71 -2.07
N ILE A 163 -17.66 8.44 -1.82
CA ILE A 163 -17.73 7.38 -2.84
C ILE A 163 -19.18 7.20 -3.31
N TRP A 164 -20.14 7.21 -2.39
CA TRP A 164 -21.54 7.07 -2.73
C TRP A 164 -22.02 8.23 -3.63
N ALA A 165 -21.68 9.47 -3.30
CA ALA A 165 -22.04 10.63 -4.09
C ALA A 165 -21.34 10.64 -5.46
N TYR A 166 -20.06 10.28 -5.52
CA TYR A 166 -19.25 10.30 -6.73
C TYR A 166 -19.62 9.18 -7.72
N PHE A 167 -19.79 7.95 -7.22
CA PHE A 167 -20.11 6.78 -8.05
C PHE A 167 -21.62 6.52 -8.18
N ARG A 168 -22.44 7.12 -7.32
CA ARG A 168 -23.90 6.88 -7.22
C ARG A 168 -24.23 5.39 -7.03
N GLU A 169 -23.32 4.66 -6.38
CA GLU A 169 -23.37 3.20 -6.23
C GLU A 169 -22.86 2.83 -4.83
N TRP A 170 -23.76 2.34 -3.97
CA TRP A 170 -23.42 2.00 -2.59
C TRP A 170 -22.50 0.78 -2.49
N LYS A 171 -22.54 -0.12 -3.47
CA LYS A 171 -21.66 -1.31 -3.49
C LYS A 171 -20.19 -0.95 -3.69
N ALA A 172 -19.90 0.17 -4.37
CA ALA A 172 -18.56 0.71 -4.47
C ALA A 172 -18.10 1.19 -3.09
N SER A 173 -18.93 1.93 -2.34
CA SER A 173 -18.61 2.36 -0.97
C SER A 173 -18.32 1.18 -0.05
N VAL A 174 -19.12 0.11 -0.11
CA VAL A 174 -18.87 -1.10 0.71
C VAL A 174 -17.56 -1.78 0.31
N ALA A 175 -17.29 -1.94 -0.98
CA ALA A 175 -16.05 -2.57 -1.43
C ALA A 175 -14.80 -1.78 -1.02
N SER A 176 -14.85 -0.44 -1.11
CA SER A 176 -13.79 0.44 -0.63
C SER A 176 -13.64 0.39 0.89
N LEU A 177 -14.74 0.37 1.65
CA LEU A 177 -14.68 0.32 3.11
C LEU A 177 -14.04 -0.99 3.60
N VAL A 178 -14.34 -2.11 2.97
CA VAL A 178 -13.70 -3.40 3.29
C VAL A 178 -12.20 -3.37 2.97
N ALA A 179 -11.79 -2.75 1.86
CA ALA A 179 -10.38 -2.59 1.54
C ALA A 179 -9.64 -1.69 2.55
N LEU A 180 -10.23 -0.55 2.92
CA LEU A 180 -9.70 0.34 3.94
C LEU A 180 -9.61 -0.34 5.31
N GLY A 181 -10.64 -1.09 5.71
CA GLY A 181 -10.62 -1.86 6.95
C GLY A 181 -9.50 -2.92 6.96
N HIS A 182 -9.28 -3.60 5.83
CA HIS A 182 -8.14 -4.50 5.65
C HIS A 182 -6.80 -3.77 5.84
N ASP A 183 -6.64 -2.57 5.28
CA ASP A 183 -5.40 -1.78 5.42
C ASP A 183 -5.13 -1.37 6.87
N VAL A 184 -6.18 -0.95 7.59
CA VAL A 184 -6.09 -0.62 9.03
C VAL A 184 -5.66 -1.85 9.82
N VAL A 185 -6.33 -2.99 9.62
CA VAL A 185 -6.03 -4.22 10.37
C VAL A 185 -4.60 -4.69 10.13
N ILE A 186 -4.12 -4.66 8.88
CA ILE A 186 -2.73 -5.02 8.58
C ILE A 186 -1.74 -4.05 9.21
N THR A 187 -2.01 -2.75 9.12
CA THR A 187 -1.12 -1.73 9.69
C THR A 187 -1.02 -1.89 11.21
N VAL A 188 -2.16 -1.95 11.90
CA VAL A 188 -2.21 -2.15 13.36
C VAL A 188 -1.59 -3.49 13.77
N GLY A 189 -1.84 -4.56 13.02
CA GLY A 189 -1.23 -5.86 13.31
C GLY A 189 0.29 -5.88 13.14
N ILE A 190 0.83 -5.13 12.17
CA ILE A 190 2.29 -5.00 12.01
C ILE A 190 2.90 -4.22 13.17
N TYR A 191 2.24 -3.18 13.69
CA TYR A 191 2.67 -2.51 14.92
C TYR A 191 2.75 -3.48 16.10
N ALA A 192 1.70 -4.27 16.30
CA ALA A 192 1.68 -5.28 17.36
C ALA A 192 2.80 -6.32 17.20
N LEU A 193 3.14 -6.69 15.96
CA LEU A 193 4.22 -7.66 15.69
C LEU A 193 5.62 -7.07 15.86
N SER A 194 5.82 -5.84 15.41
CA SER A 194 7.12 -5.16 15.42
C SER A 194 7.51 -4.62 16.79
N GLY A 195 6.53 -4.38 17.67
CA GLY A 195 6.76 -3.75 18.97
C GLY A 195 7.06 -2.25 18.87
N PHE A 196 6.81 -1.64 17.71
CA PHE A 196 6.93 -0.19 17.54
C PHE A 196 5.85 0.50 18.36
N GLU A 197 6.21 1.69 18.83
CA GLU A 197 5.36 2.50 19.68
C GLU A 197 4.23 3.14 18.87
N VAL A 198 3.01 2.99 19.40
CA VAL A 198 1.83 3.70 18.91
C VAL A 198 1.84 5.05 19.60
N SER A 199 2.18 6.10 18.85
CA SER A 199 2.14 7.50 19.30
C SER A 199 1.07 8.30 18.52
N PRO A 200 0.79 9.56 18.87
CA PRO A 200 -0.09 10.43 18.07
C PRO A 200 0.40 10.60 16.62
N ALA A 201 1.72 10.49 16.40
CA ALA A 201 2.30 10.48 15.06
C ALA A 201 1.88 9.23 14.27
N THR A 202 1.86 8.05 14.90
CA THR A 202 1.34 6.81 14.31
C THR A 202 -0.12 6.95 13.87
N VAL A 203 -0.98 7.55 14.70
CA VAL A 203 -2.39 7.82 14.35
C VAL A 203 -2.48 8.74 13.13
N THR A 204 -1.68 9.81 13.10
CA THR A 204 -1.63 10.74 11.96
C THR A 204 -1.19 10.02 10.69
N GLY A 205 -0.20 9.12 10.79
CA GLY A 205 0.23 8.24 9.70
C GLY A 205 -0.89 7.33 9.21
N LEU A 206 -1.63 6.70 10.13
CA LEU A 206 -2.77 5.83 9.80
C LEU A 206 -3.90 6.60 9.09
N LEU A 207 -4.25 7.80 9.54
CA LEU A 207 -5.26 8.62 8.83
C LEU A 207 -4.75 9.02 7.43
N THR A 208 -3.46 9.34 7.31
CA THR A 208 -2.83 9.72 6.04
C THR A 208 -2.88 8.57 5.02
N ILE A 209 -2.52 7.34 5.41
CA ILE A 209 -2.52 6.21 4.48
C ILE A 209 -3.93 5.84 4.00
N LEU A 210 -4.97 6.11 4.80
CA LEU A 210 -6.34 5.84 4.36
C LEU A 210 -6.75 6.77 3.21
N GLY A 211 -6.32 8.04 3.25
CA GLY A 211 -6.49 8.95 2.13
C GLY A 211 -5.73 8.50 0.88
N PHE A 212 -4.51 7.99 1.06
CA PHE A 212 -3.69 7.46 -0.04
C PHE A 212 -4.31 6.19 -0.67
N SER A 213 -4.74 5.23 0.16
CA SER A 213 -5.41 4.00 -0.29
C SER A 213 -6.74 4.29 -1.01
N LEU A 214 -7.49 5.30 -0.53
CA LEU A 214 -8.70 5.76 -1.17
C LEU A 214 -8.44 6.27 -2.61
N TYR A 215 -7.38 7.06 -2.80
CA TYR A 215 -7.05 7.61 -4.12
C TYR A 215 -6.92 6.50 -5.17
N ASP A 216 -6.15 5.45 -4.86
CA ASP A 216 -5.94 4.35 -5.80
C ASP A 216 -7.24 3.57 -6.06
N THR A 217 -8.02 3.31 -5.00
CA THR A 217 -9.34 2.65 -5.12
C THR A 217 -10.29 3.44 -6.03
N VAL A 218 -10.35 4.77 -5.90
CA VAL A 218 -11.20 5.64 -6.72
C VAL A 218 -10.77 5.62 -8.19
N VAL A 219 -9.46 5.66 -8.47
CA VAL A 219 -8.94 5.62 -9.85
C VAL A 219 -9.29 4.29 -10.52
N VAL A 220 -9.10 3.17 -9.82
CA VAL A 220 -9.46 1.84 -10.34
C VAL A 220 -10.98 1.75 -10.57
N PHE A 221 -11.79 2.21 -9.62
CA PHE A 221 -13.25 2.15 -9.74
C PHE A 221 -13.81 3.07 -10.82
N ASP A 222 -13.21 4.24 -11.04
CA ASP A 222 -13.57 5.11 -12.16
C ASP A 222 -13.29 4.41 -13.49
N LYS A 223 -12.15 3.74 -13.62
CA LYS A 223 -11.85 2.93 -14.81
C LYS A 223 -12.80 1.74 -14.96
N VAL A 224 -13.20 1.10 -13.86
CA VAL A 224 -14.23 0.03 -13.89
C VAL A 224 -15.55 0.61 -14.40
N ARG A 225 -15.98 1.78 -13.91
CA ARG A 225 -17.19 2.47 -14.37
C ARG A 225 -17.12 2.79 -15.86
N GLU A 226 -16.01 3.38 -16.33
CA GLU A 226 -15.76 3.69 -17.74
C GLU A 226 -15.84 2.43 -18.62
N ASN A 227 -15.22 1.33 -18.19
CA ASN A 227 -15.20 0.08 -18.94
C ASN A 227 -16.54 -0.68 -18.91
N THR A 228 -17.43 -0.34 -17.97
CA THR A 228 -18.72 -1.00 -17.77
C THR A 228 -19.93 -0.14 -18.15
N ALA A 229 -19.74 1.13 -18.55
CA ALA A 229 -20.81 2.02 -18.99
C ALA A 229 -21.67 1.41 -20.11
N ASP A 230 -21.04 0.80 -21.11
CA ASP A 230 -21.72 0.22 -22.29
C ASP A 230 -21.47 -1.30 -22.44
N LEU A 231 -21.74 -2.07 -21.39
CA LEU A 231 -21.60 -3.54 -21.45
C LEU A 231 -22.41 -4.18 -22.57
N ARG A 232 -23.56 -3.59 -22.94
CA ARG A 232 -24.42 -4.08 -24.02
C ARG A 232 -23.72 -3.99 -25.39
N ALA A 233 -22.97 -2.92 -25.64
CA ALA A 233 -22.26 -2.70 -26.90
C ALA A 233 -20.91 -3.45 -26.94
N ARG A 234 -20.19 -3.49 -25.80
CA ARG A 234 -18.82 -4.03 -25.71
C ARG A 234 -18.71 -5.56 -25.75
N ARG A 235 -19.83 -6.30 -25.76
CA ARG A 235 -19.87 -7.77 -25.87
C ARG A 235 -18.97 -8.51 -24.86
N THR A 236 -18.86 -7.98 -23.64
CA THR A 236 -18.01 -8.52 -22.57
C THR A 236 -18.79 -8.69 -21.27
N THR A 237 -18.23 -9.44 -20.31
CA THR A 237 -18.81 -9.58 -18.96
C THR A 237 -18.33 -8.44 -18.06
N TYR A 238 -19.10 -8.14 -17.00
CA TYR A 238 -18.70 -7.16 -15.99
C TYR A 238 -17.34 -7.52 -15.38
N ALA A 239 -17.16 -8.79 -14.99
CA ALA A 239 -15.90 -9.28 -14.43
C ALA A 239 -14.70 -9.07 -15.37
N ARG A 240 -14.86 -9.30 -16.68
CA ARG A 240 -13.77 -9.12 -17.65
C ARG A 240 -13.47 -7.64 -17.91
N ALA A 241 -14.50 -6.80 -17.95
CA ALA A 241 -14.34 -5.34 -18.07
C ALA A 241 -13.67 -4.74 -16.82
N ALA A 242 -14.05 -5.19 -15.64
CA ALA A 242 -13.42 -4.80 -14.38
C ALA A 242 -11.97 -5.28 -14.31
N ASN A 243 -11.68 -6.52 -14.70
CA ASN A 243 -10.30 -7.02 -14.76
C ASN A 243 -9.44 -6.21 -15.74
N LEU A 244 -9.99 -5.84 -16.91
CA LEU A 244 -9.31 -4.97 -17.85
C LEU A 244 -9.03 -3.59 -17.24
N ALA A 245 -9.97 -3.02 -16.49
CA ALA A 245 -9.77 -1.74 -15.80
C ALA A 245 -8.57 -1.80 -14.84
N VAL A 246 -8.48 -2.83 -14.00
CA VAL A 246 -7.34 -3.03 -13.09
C VAL A 246 -6.02 -3.09 -13.85
N ASN A 247 -5.96 -3.84 -14.97
CA ASN A 247 -4.74 -3.92 -15.76
C ASN A 247 -4.35 -2.57 -16.40
N GLN A 248 -5.33 -1.79 -16.85
CA GLN A 248 -5.10 -0.47 -17.45
C GLN A 248 -4.60 0.57 -16.44
N THR A 249 -4.97 0.44 -15.16
CA THR A 249 -4.52 1.34 -14.10
C THR A 249 -3.28 0.84 -13.37
N LEU A 250 -2.94 -0.45 -13.48
CA LEU A 250 -1.89 -1.11 -12.72
C LEU A 250 -0.55 -0.37 -12.73
N VAL A 251 -0.06 0.04 -13.90
CA VAL A 251 1.24 0.74 -13.99
C VAL A 251 1.19 2.10 -13.30
N ARG A 252 0.06 2.82 -13.41
CA ARG A 252 -0.13 4.08 -12.69
C ARG A 252 -0.11 3.83 -11.18
N SER A 253 -0.90 2.88 -10.70
CA SER A 253 -1.00 2.51 -9.27
C SER A 253 0.35 2.12 -8.70
N ILE A 254 1.10 1.27 -9.41
CA ILE A 254 2.47 0.87 -9.03
C ILE A 254 3.39 2.10 -9.00
N ASN A 255 3.39 2.93 -10.04
CA ASN A 255 4.28 4.10 -10.09
C ASN A 255 4.00 5.08 -8.96
N THR A 256 2.73 5.42 -8.71
CA THR A 256 2.34 6.31 -7.61
C THR A 256 2.73 5.73 -6.26
N THR A 257 2.51 4.42 -6.06
CA THR A 257 2.91 3.74 -4.82
C THR A 257 4.42 3.76 -4.65
N VAL A 258 5.20 3.31 -5.63
CA VAL A 258 6.67 3.22 -5.53
C VAL A 258 7.29 4.59 -5.31
N VAL A 259 6.84 5.63 -6.02
CA VAL A 259 7.36 6.99 -5.86
C VAL A 259 7.08 7.55 -4.46
N ALA A 260 5.93 7.21 -3.87
CA ALA A 260 5.60 7.60 -2.49
C ALA A 260 6.33 6.74 -1.45
N LEU A 261 6.50 5.44 -1.71
CA LEU A 261 7.06 4.48 -0.76
C LEU A 261 8.57 4.63 -0.61
N LEU A 262 9.31 5.00 -1.67
CA LEU A 262 10.77 5.09 -1.63
C LEU A 262 11.30 6.11 -0.61
N PRO A 263 10.81 7.37 -0.57
CA PRO A 263 11.23 8.32 0.46
C PRO A 263 10.86 7.87 1.87
N VAL A 264 9.67 7.31 2.05
CA VAL A 264 9.21 6.82 3.36
C VAL A 264 10.05 5.63 3.82
N ALA A 265 10.42 4.73 2.90
CA ALA A 265 11.33 3.62 3.17
C ALA A 265 12.72 4.11 3.55
N ALA A 266 13.22 5.17 2.90
CA ALA A 266 14.50 5.78 3.26
C ALA A 266 14.45 6.40 4.67
N ILE A 267 13.37 7.12 5.01
CA ILE A 267 13.16 7.66 6.36
C ILE A 267 13.06 6.53 7.39
N LEU A 268 12.31 5.47 7.10
CA LEU A 268 12.19 4.32 8.00
C LEU A 268 13.55 3.62 8.20
N TRP A 269 14.33 3.44 7.12
CA TRP A 269 15.66 2.84 7.21
C TRP A 269 16.61 3.69 8.06
N VAL A 270 16.69 5.00 7.79
CA VAL A 270 17.52 5.92 8.57
C VAL A 270 17.02 6.00 10.02
N GLY A 271 15.70 6.02 10.22
CA GLY A 271 15.06 5.97 11.53
C GLY A 271 15.53 4.77 12.35
N VAL A 272 15.44 3.56 11.79
CA VAL A 272 15.75 2.31 12.49
C VAL A 272 17.26 2.08 12.63
N VAL A 273 18.07 2.43 11.64
CA VAL A 273 19.50 2.08 11.60
C VAL A 273 20.39 3.19 12.16
N GLN A 274 19.98 4.46 12.02
CA GLN A 274 20.86 5.60 12.27
C GLN A 274 20.39 6.53 13.38
N LEU A 275 19.07 6.66 13.60
CA LEU A 275 18.48 7.63 14.54
C LEU A 275 17.90 6.98 15.82
N GLY A 276 17.97 5.66 15.95
CA GLY A 276 17.47 4.96 17.13
C GLY A 276 15.95 5.04 17.29
N SER A 277 15.46 5.14 18.53
CA SER A 277 14.03 5.31 18.81
C SER A 277 13.54 6.74 18.52
N GLY A 278 12.25 6.90 18.23
CA GLY A 278 11.61 8.22 18.14
C GLY A 278 10.47 8.32 17.13
N SER A 279 9.61 9.32 17.33
CA SER A 279 8.32 9.49 16.63
C SER A 279 8.38 9.48 15.10
N LEU A 280 9.52 9.88 14.50
CA LEU A 280 9.69 9.88 13.05
C LEU A 280 9.71 8.47 12.45
N LYS A 281 10.37 7.51 13.10
CA LYS A 281 10.40 6.12 12.62
C LYS A 281 9.03 5.48 12.75
N ASP A 282 8.28 5.83 13.80
CA ASP A 282 6.94 5.31 14.04
C ASP A 282 6.02 5.83 12.95
N LEU A 283 5.97 7.14 12.72
CA LEU A 283 5.23 7.71 11.59
C LEU A 283 5.61 7.05 10.25
N ALA A 284 6.90 6.85 9.99
CA ALA A 284 7.38 6.26 8.75
C ALA A 284 6.94 4.78 8.61
N LEU A 285 6.88 4.01 9.68
CA LEU A 285 6.39 2.63 9.66
C LEU A 285 4.91 2.58 9.30
N ALA A 286 4.06 3.40 9.95
CA ALA A 286 2.64 3.52 9.62
C ALA A 286 2.44 3.86 8.14
N LEU A 287 3.16 4.86 7.65
CA LEU A 287 3.08 5.28 6.25
C LEU A 287 3.54 4.16 5.30
N PHE A 288 4.68 3.52 5.58
CA PHE A 288 5.24 2.47 4.73
C PHE A 288 4.30 1.27 4.61
N VAL A 289 3.87 0.74 5.75
CA VAL A 289 3.00 -0.44 5.82
C VAL A 289 1.64 -0.13 5.22
N GLY A 290 1.03 0.98 5.61
CA GLY A 290 -0.30 1.36 5.16
C GLY A 290 -0.35 1.64 3.65
N MET A 291 0.66 2.30 3.08
CA MET A 291 0.73 2.50 1.63
C MET A 291 0.94 1.18 0.88
N ALA A 292 1.78 0.28 1.40
CA ALA A 292 2.00 -1.03 0.79
C ALA A 292 0.72 -1.90 0.83
N ALA A 293 0.04 -1.93 1.99
CA ALA A 293 -1.22 -2.63 2.17
C ALA A 293 -2.33 -2.05 1.28
N GLY A 294 -2.44 -0.73 1.21
CA GLY A 294 -3.43 -0.03 0.37
C GLY A 294 -3.26 -0.27 -1.12
N ALA A 295 -2.02 -0.24 -1.62
CA ALA A 295 -1.73 -0.56 -3.02
C ALA A 295 -2.08 -2.02 -3.36
N TYR A 296 -1.96 -2.93 -2.40
CA TYR A 296 -2.39 -4.31 -2.56
C TYR A 296 -3.91 -4.44 -2.48
N SER A 297 -4.56 -3.84 -1.48
CA SER A 297 -5.99 -4.04 -1.23
C SER A 297 -6.88 -3.44 -2.33
N SER A 298 -6.51 -2.28 -2.89
CA SER A 298 -7.25 -1.63 -3.99
C SER A 298 -7.35 -2.53 -5.23
N ILE A 299 -6.24 -3.20 -5.59
CA ILE A 299 -6.09 -4.03 -6.79
C ILE A 299 -6.68 -5.42 -6.55
N PHE A 300 -6.29 -6.06 -5.44
CA PHE A 300 -6.52 -7.49 -5.21
C PHE A 300 -7.79 -7.78 -4.41
N ILE A 301 -8.34 -6.80 -3.68
CA ILE A 301 -9.50 -7.00 -2.79
C ILE A 301 -10.69 -6.16 -3.24
N ALA A 302 -10.53 -4.84 -3.38
CA ALA A 302 -11.63 -3.91 -3.63
C ALA A 302 -12.35 -4.24 -4.96
N THR A 303 -11.61 -4.40 -6.05
CA THR A 303 -12.23 -4.65 -7.37
C THR A 303 -12.89 -6.03 -7.47
N PRO A 304 -12.25 -7.14 -7.06
CA PRO A 304 -12.93 -8.44 -7.03
C PRO A 304 -14.17 -8.46 -6.13
N LEU A 305 -14.13 -7.75 -5.00
CA LEU A 305 -15.27 -7.63 -4.08
C LEU A 305 -16.42 -6.86 -4.73
N LEU A 306 -16.12 -5.74 -5.39
CA LEU A 306 -17.10 -4.98 -6.16
C LEU A 306 -17.78 -5.85 -7.22
N VAL A 307 -17.01 -6.63 -7.98
CA VAL A 307 -17.56 -7.58 -8.97
C VAL A 307 -18.48 -8.61 -8.30
N GLN A 308 -18.11 -9.14 -7.14
CA GLN A 308 -18.94 -10.09 -6.41
C GLN A 308 -20.26 -9.45 -5.95
N LEU A 309 -20.22 -8.27 -5.34
CA LEU A 309 -21.41 -7.55 -4.89
C LEU A 309 -22.35 -7.18 -6.05
N LYS A 310 -21.79 -6.90 -7.22
CA LYS A 310 -22.55 -6.53 -8.42
C LYS A 310 -23.02 -7.72 -9.26
N SER A 311 -22.43 -8.91 -9.11
CA SER A 311 -22.80 -10.10 -9.88
C SER A 311 -24.29 -10.50 -9.78
N GLY A 312 -24.98 -10.13 -8.70
CA GLY A 312 -26.42 -10.37 -8.52
C GLY A 312 -27.35 -9.45 -9.32
N GLU A 313 -26.85 -8.35 -9.87
CA GLU A 313 -27.68 -7.36 -10.56
C GLU A 313 -28.25 -7.89 -11.87
N LYS A 314 -29.53 -7.54 -12.14
CA LYS A 314 -30.23 -7.98 -13.36
C LYS A 314 -29.46 -7.61 -14.62
N GLU A 315 -28.95 -6.37 -14.71
CA GLU A 315 -28.22 -5.90 -15.89
C GLU A 315 -26.92 -6.66 -16.14
N ILE A 316 -26.18 -6.97 -15.07
CA ILE A 316 -24.92 -7.72 -15.15
C ILE A 316 -25.18 -9.17 -15.54
N ARG A 317 -26.17 -9.84 -14.92
CA ARG A 317 -26.57 -11.20 -15.30
C ARG A 317 -27.03 -11.28 -16.75
N LEU A 318 -27.73 -10.27 -17.26
CA LEU A 318 -28.14 -10.19 -18.66
C LEU A 318 -26.93 -10.01 -19.58
N ALA A 319 -25.98 -9.16 -19.22
CA ALA A 319 -24.73 -8.99 -19.96
C ALA A 319 -23.92 -10.29 -20.01
N GLU A 320 -23.82 -11.02 -18.90
CA GLU A 320 -23.16 -12.32 -18.82
C GLU A 320 -23.83 -13.38 -19.69
N LYS A 321 -25.16 -13.49 -19.63
CA LYS A 321 -25.91 -14.41 -20.51
C LYS A 321 -25.69 -14.11 -21.99
N ARG A 322 -25.68 -12.83 -22.38
CA ARG A 322 -25.43 -12.40 -23.78
C ARG A 322 -24.00 -12.69 -24.23
N ALA A 323 -23.03 -12.55 -23.34
CA ALA A 323 -21.64 -12.91 -23.62
C ALA A 323 -21.46 -14.44 -23.72
N GLY A 324 -22.19 -15.20 -22.89
CA GLY A 324 -22.15 -16.66 -22.87
C GLY A 324 -22.82 -17.32 -24.08
N SER A 325 -23.97 -16.81 -24.55
CA SER A 325 -24.70 -17.36 -25.70
C SER A 325 -24.01 -17.16 -27.05
N ARG A 326 -22.98 -16.29 -27.10
CA ARG A 326 -22.25 -15.94 -28.33
C ARG A 326 -20.81 -16.45 -28.39
N ARG A 327 -20.34 -17.22 -27.40
CA ARG A 327 -19.06 -17.95 -27.53
C ARG A 327 -19.24 -19.03 -28.60
N PRO A 328 -18.51 -18.99 -29.73
CA PRO A 328 -18.48 -20.13 -30.64
C PRO A 328 -17.92 -21.32 -29.87
N ARG A 329 -18.42 -22.54 -30.18
CA ARG A 329 -17.85 -23.82 -29.75
C ARG A 329 -16.43 -24.00 -30.31
N ALA A 330 -15.47 -23.17 -29.92
CA ALA A 330 -14.05 -23.40 -30.16
C ALA A 330 -13.54 -24.34 -29.05
N GLY A 331 -13.88 -25.63 -29.17
CA GLY A 331 -13.52 -26.61 -28.14
C GLY A 331 -14.01 -28.04 -28.36
N LYS A 332 -14.32 -28.44 -29.60
CA LYS A 332 -14.58 -29.86 -29.95
C LYS A 332 -13.96 -30.33 -31.28
N ALA A 333 -13.09 -29.54 -31.90
CA ALA A 333 -12.40 -29.91 -33.16
C ALA A 333 -10.89 -30.16 -33.01
N ALA A 334 -10.35 -30.11 -31.79
CA ALA A 334 -8.93 -30.40 -31.52
C ALA A 334 -8.81 -31.53 -30.49
N GLN A 335 -9.32 -32.71 -30.86
CA GLN A 335 -9.00 -33.99 -30.22
C GLN A 335 -9.45 -35.10 -31.19
N ALA A 336 -8.74 -35.20 -32.31
CA ALA A 336 -8.66 -36.46 -33.05
C ALA A 336 -7.39 -37.18 -32.53
N PRO A 337 -7.47 -38.45 -32.12
CA PRO A 337 -6.31 -39.16 -31.60
C PRO A 337 -5.34 -39.42 -32.75
N ALA A 338 -4.10 -38.97 -32.59
CA ALA A 338 -3.01 -39.37 -33.46
C ALA A 338 -2.80 -40.88 -33.29
N LYS A 339 -3.24 -41.67 -34.28
CA LYS A 339 -2.88 -43.08 -34.37
C LYS A 339 -1.39 -43.17 -34.70
N THR A 340 -0.60 -43.63 -33.73
CA THR A 340 0.71 -44.22 -33.94
C THR A 340 0.55 -45.55 -34.68
N GLY A 341 1.24 -45.67 -35.80
CA GLY A 341 1.33 -46.91 -36.58
C GLY A 341 2.43 -46.74 -37.62
N GLY A 342 3.64 -47.14 -37.27
CA GLY A 342 4.73 -47.28 -38.22
C GLY A 342 4.61 -48.62 -38.96
N THR A 343 4.91 -48.61 -40.26
CA THR A 343 5.95 -49.45 -40.90
C THR A 343 6.03 -49.16 -42.40
N SER A 344 7.26 -48.88 -42.85
CA SER A 344 7.94 -49.31 -44.09
C SER A 344 7.29 -49.11 -45.47
N GLY A 345 8.01 -48.39 -46.34
CA GLY A 345 8.39 -48.92 -47.65
C GLY A 345 7.80 -48.26 -48.91
N ALA A 346 8.73 -47.89 -49.81
CA ALA A 346 8.58 -47.73 -51.28
C ALA A 346 8.13 -46.36 -51.86
N THR A 347 9.16 -45.62 -52.33
CA THR A 347 9.30 -45.02 -53.67
C THR A 347 8.06 -44.60 -54.47
N SER A 348 7.94 -43.28 -54.73
CA SER A 348 7.90 -42.70 -56.09
C SER A 348 7.85 -41.17 -56.03
N ARG A 349 8.80 -40.51 -56.71
CA ARG A 349 8.75 -39.07 -57.05
C ARG A 349 7.54 -38.78 -57.94
N PRO A 350 7.00 -37.54 -57.88
CA PRO A 350 6.87 -36.80 -59.13
C PRO A 350 7.44 -35.36 -59.07
N GLU A 351 7.81 -34.95 -60.26
CA GLU A 351 8.44 -33.74 -60.79
C GLU A 351 7.74 -32.41 -60.43
N PRO A 352 8.46 -31.26 -60.33
CA PRO A 352 7.84 -29.96 -60.05
C PRO A 352 7.38 -29.26 -61.35
N ALA A 353 6.09 -28.93 -61.42
CA ALA A 353 5.52 -28.08 -62.48
C ALA A 353 5.69 -26.57 -62.18
N PRO A 354 5.71 -25.69 -63.20
CA PRO A 354 6.48 -24.44 -63.18
C PRO A 354 5.75 -23.23 -62.57
N ALA A 355 6.56 -22.27 -62.11
CA ALA A 355 6.14 -21.00 -61.55
C ALA A 355 5.35 -20.13 -62.56
N ARG A 356 4.21 -19.60 -62.10
CA ARG A 356 3.43 -18.56 -62.81
C ARG A 356 4.03 -17.17 -62.56
N PRO A 357 4.10 -16.28 -63.57
CA PRO A 357 4.67 -14.95 -63.42
C PRO A 357 3.71 -14.02 -62.68
N VAL A 358 4.26 -13.28 -61.71
CA VAL A 358 3.58 -12.21 -60.98
C VAL A 358 3.39 -11.02 -61.92
N ARG A 359 2.14 -10.62 -62.12
CA ARG A 359 1.76 -9.45 -62.92
C ARG A 359 1.96 -8.19 -62.07
N ALA A 360 2.81 -7.29 -62.54
CA ALA A 360 3.02 -5.97 -61.96
C ALA A 360 1.75 -5.10 -62.10
N SER A 361 1.33 -4.45 -61.02
CA SER A 361 0.39 -3.34 -61.08
C SER A 361 0.82 -2.22 -60.14
N ALA A 362 1.34 -1.17 -60.78
CA ALA A 362 1.34 0.26 -60.44
C ALA A 362 1.56 0.69 -58.97
N SER A 363 2.75 1.28 -58.77
CA SER A 363 3.12 2.12 -57.63
C SER A 363 2.21 3.35 -57.54
N ALA A 364 1.34 3.40 -56.53
CA ALA A 364 0.65 4.62 -56.14
C ALA A 364 1.59 5.48 -55.29
N LYS A 365 2.04 6.62 -55.83
CA LYS A 365 2.77 7.67 -55.11
C LYS A 365 1.93 8.15 -53.92
N ARG A 366 2.34 7.78 -52.70
CA ARG A 366 1.80 8.33 -51.46
C ARG A 366 2.59 9.58 -51.10
N THR A 367 2.00 10.74 -51.38
CA THR A 367 2.52 12.07 -50.99
C THR A 367 2.50 12.20 -49.46
N GLN A 368 3.66 12.32 -48.84
CA GLN A 368 3.78 12.72 -47.43
C GLN A 368 3.52 14.23 -47.30
N PRO A 369 2.74 14.69 -46.31
CA PRO A 369 2.65 16.12 -46.01
C PRO A 369 3.93 16.60 -45.32
N SER A 370 4.54 17.64 -45.89
CA SER A 370 5.70 18.35 -45.35
C SER A 370 5.36 19.08 -44.04
N ARG A 371 6.19 18.90 -43.02
CA ARG A 371 6.16 19.64 -41.75
C ARG A 371 6.43 21.12 -42.01
N GLN A 372 5.46 21.99 -41.79
CA GLN A 372 5.70 23.43 -41.70
C GLN A 372 6.34 23.78 -40.35
N THR A 373 7.44 24.53 -40.40
CA THR A 373 8.18 25.03 -39.24
C THR A 373 7.49 26.24 -38.59
N ARG A 374 7.68 26.34 -37.27
CA ARG A 374 7.05 27.24 -36.29
C ARG A 374 7.50 28.71 -36.43
N ALA A 375 7.34 29.31 -37.61
CA ALA A 375 7.69 30.73 -37.86
C ALA A 375 6.64 31.54 -38.63
N LYS A 376 5.44 30.98 -38.92
CA LYS A 376 4.37 31.70 -39.63
C LYS A 376 2.99 31.61 -38.96
N ARG A 377 2.93 31.78 -37.65
CA ARG A 377 1.66 32.01 -36.94
C ARG A 377 1.74 33.31 -36.13
N GLY A 378 1.81 34.42 -36.85
CA GLY A 378 1.69 35.77 -36.31
C GLY A 378 0.76 36.57 -37.22
N LYS A 379 -0.23 37.21 -36.60
CA LYS A 379 -1.29 38.06 -37.17
C LYS A 379 -2.43 37.34 -37.89
N ARG A 380 -3.47 37.03 -37.13
CA ARG A 380 -4.82 37.61 -37.33
C ARG A 380 -5.64 37.42 -36.07
#